data_AF-A0A0J6BZM5-F1
#
_entry.id   AF-A0A0J6BZM5-F1
#
_cell.length_a   1.000
_cell.length_b   1.000
_cell.length_c   1.000
_cell.angle_alpha   90.00
_cell.angle_beta   90.00
_cell.angle_gamma   90.00
#
_symmetry.space_group_name_H-M   'P 1'
#
loop_
_entity.id
_entity.type
_entity.pdbx_description
1 polymer ?
#
loop_
_entity_poly.entity_id
_entity_poly.type
_entity_poly.pdbx_seq_one_letter_code
_entity_poly.pdbx_strand_id
1 'polypeptide(L)'
;MKNARSLLVLAAFCLAGAAHAQSGTQEMQFPGTQPKSSPNWSPPATLRMTVDPSAPAAEPIRDTPESIAEYQRCRTASDRAAVSNEQRTAGAAACLKALQDRRQPR
;
A
#
# COMPACT_ATOMS: atom_id res chain seq x y z
N MET A 1 -74.42 46.89 16.81
CA MET A 1 -74.45 46.61 15.34
C MET A 1 -73.73 47.75 14.63
N LYS A 2 -72.88 47.45 13.62
CA LYS A 2 -71.83 48.30 12.98
C LYS A 2 -70.46 47.83 13.51
N ASN A 3 -69.72 46.97 12.82
CA ASN A 3 -68.92 47.30 11.64
C ASN A 3 -68.52 46.01 10.88
N ALA A 4 -69.27 45.62 9.85
CA ALA A 4 -69.03 44.39 9.08
C ALA A 4 -68.54 44.67 7.63
N ARG A 5 -67.85 45.79 7.39
CA ARG A 5 -67.54 46.26 6.02
C ARG A 5 -66.06 46.27 5.65
N SER A 6 -65.13 45.97 6.56
CA SER A 6 -63.69 46.09 6.28
C SER A 6 -62.99 44.78 5.91
N LEU A 7 -63.70 43.64 5.86
CA LEU A 7 -63.08 42.32 5.64
C LEU A 7 -62.98 41.88 4.18
N LEU A 8 -63.57 42.62 3.24
CA LEU A 8 -63.68 42.18 1.83
C LEU A 8 -62.56 42.68 0.91
N VAL A 9 -61.69 43.58 1.36
CA VAL A 9 -60.63 44.17 0.51
C VAL A 9 -59.29 43.41 0.59
N LEU A 10 -59.04 42.65 1.66
CA LEU A 10 -57.75 41.97 1.84
C LEU A 10 -57.58 40.66 1.05
N ALA A 11 -58.66 40.10 0.49
CA ALA A 11 -58.62 38.79 -0.18
C ALA A 11 -58.15 38.84 -1.65
N ALA A 12 -58.11 40.02 -2.28
CA ALA A 12 -57.81 40.14 -3.70
C ALA A 12 -56.31 40.25 -4.04
N PHE A 13 -55.43 40.46 -3.05
CA PHE A 13 -53.99 40.64 -3.30
C PHE A 13 -53.17 39.34 -3.27
N CYS A 14 -53.74 38.22 -2.83
CA CYS A 14 -53.02 36.93 -2.77
C CYS A 14 -53.11 36.10 -4.05
N LEU A 15 -53.92 36.50 -5.04
CA LEU A 15 -54.15 35.73 -6.26
C LEU A 15 -53.39 36.23 -7.50
N ALA A 16 -52.58 37.30 -7.38
CA ALA A 16 -51.64 37.68 -8.44
C ALA A 16 -50.42 36.75 -8.36
N GLY A 17 -50.45 35.73 -9.22
CA GLY A 17 -49.55 34.57 -9.23
C GLY A 17 -48.06 34.91 -9.08
N ALA A 18 -47.29 34.16 -8.31
CA ALA A 18 -47.12 32.70 -8.42
C ALA A 18 -46.75 32.21 -9.84
N ALA A 19 -46.24 33.10 -10.70
CA ALA A 19 -45.89 32.78 -12.10
C ALA A 19 -44.39 32.89 -12.42
N HIS A 20 -43.50 32.60 -11.46
CA HIS A 20 -42.07 32.43 -11.74
C HIS A 20 -41.48 31.23 -10.97
N ALA A 21 -42.18 30.10 -10.96
CA ALA A 21 -41.50 28.82 -10.74
C ALA A 21 -40.91 28.42 -12.10
N GLN A 22 -39.76 29.00 -12.45
CA GLN A 22 -38.96 28.51 -13.56
C GLN A 22 -38.58 27.07 -13.22
N SER A 23 -39.23 26.13 -13.89
CA SER A 23 -38.86 24.72 -13.92
C SER A 23 -37.53 24.57 -14.64
N GLY A 24 -36.46 25.02 -13.98
CA GLY A 24 -35.10 24.61 -14.31
C GLY A 24 -34.97 23.15 -13.92
N THR A 25 -34.82 22.28 -14.90
CA THR A 25 -34.36 20.91 -14.67
C THR A 25 -33.05 21.00 -13.91
N GLN A 26 -33.07 20.69 -12.60
CA GLN A 26 -31.83 20.48 -11.86
C GLN A 26 -31.18 19.21 -12.42
N GLU A 27 -30.27 19.39 -13.37
CA GLU A 27 -29.41 18.31 -13.80
C GLU A 27 -28.57 17.90 -12.59
N MET A 28 -28.84 16.69 -12.08
CA MET A 28 -28.08 16.12 -10.98
C MET A 28 -26.65 15.88 -11.46
N GLN A 29 -25.76 16.84 -11.19
CA GLN A 29 -24.36 16.75 -11.56
C GLN A 29 -23.62 15.85 -10.57
N PHE A 30 -23.36 14.60 -10.97
CA PHE A 30 -22.60 13.68 -10.13
C PHE A 30 -21.10 13.95 -10.26
N PRO A 31 -20.35 14.11 -9.16
CA PRO A 31 -18.90 14.32 -9.21
C PRO A 31 -18.19 13.19 -9.95
N GLY A 32 -17.31 13.54 -10.89
CA GLY A 32 -16.41 12.59 -11.58
C GLY A 32 -16.92 11.99 -12.90
N THR A 33 -18.17 12.25 -13.32
CA THR A 33 -18.68 11.82 -14.64
C THR A 33 -18.34 12.79 -15.77
N GLN A 34 -17.91 14.00 -15.42
CA GLN A 34 -17.51 15.05 -16.35
C GLN A 34 -16.14 14.75 -16.98
N PRO A 35 -15.87 15.23 -18.21
CA PRO A 35 -14.54 15.12 -18.79
C PRO A 35 -13.52 15.93 -17.96
N LYS A 36 -12.27 15.45 -17.89
CA LYS A 36 -11.18 16.09 -17.13
C LYS A 36 -10.93 17.56 -17.50
N SER A 37 -11.30 17.96 -18.72
CA SER A 37 -11.18 19.33 -19.22
C SER A 37 -12.34 20.25 -18.79
N SER A 38 -13.38 19.71 -18.14
CA SER A 38 -14.53 20.50 -17.67
C SER A 38 -14.15 21.31 -16.43
N PRO A 39 -14.61 22.57 -16.31
CA PRO A 39 -14.45 23.38 -15.10
C PRO A 39 -15.03 22.73 -13.82
N ASN A 40 -15.97 21.80 -13.98
CA ASN A 40 -16.65 21.11 -12.89
C ASN A 40 -16.09 19.70 -12.62
N TRP A 41 -14.90 19.39 -13.13
CA TRP A 41 -14.25 18.11 -12.88
C TRP A 41 -13.52 18.11 -11.54
N SER A 42 -13.90 17.18 -10.66
CA SER A 42 -13.19 16.93 -9.41
C SER A 42 -12.27 15.71 -9.56
N PRO A 43 -10.98 15.80 -9.19
CA PRO A 43 -10.10 14.64 -9.17
C PRO A 43 -10.57 13.60 -8.14
N PRO A 44 -10.27 12.31 -8.35
CA PRO A 44 -10.55 11.27 -7.36
C PRO A 44 -9.85 11.60 -6.04
N ALA A 45 -10.58 11.46 -4.93
CA ALA A 45 -10.08 11.78 -3.59
C ALA A 45 -9.00 10.81 -3.09
N THR A 46 -8.76 9.71 -3.80
CA THR A 46 -7.79 8.68 -3.44
C THR A 46 -6.77 8.48 -4.55
N LEU A 47 -5.50 8.43 -4.14
CA LEU A 47 -4.41 7.99 -5.00
C LEU A 47 -4.47 6.47 -5.13
N ARG A 48 -4.49 5.97 -6.36
CA ARG A 48 -4.23 4.55 -6.64
C ARG A 48 -2.73 4.38 -6.88
N MET A 49 -2.06 3.65 -5.98
CA MET A 49 -0.70 3.21 -6.18
C MET A 49 -0.70 1.79 -6.72
N THR A 50 -0.12 1.58 -7.90
CA THR A 50 0.26 0.25 -8.38
C THR A 50 1.61 -0.10 -7.77
N VAL A 51 1.64 -1.14 -6.94
CA VAL A 51 2.89 -1.70 -6.41
C VAL A 51 3.36 -2.74 -7.41
N ASP A 52 4.51 -2.50 -8.04
CA ASP A 52 5.21 -3.56 -8.76
C ASP A 52 5.63 -4.61 -7.73
N PRO A 53 5.33 -5.90 -7.94
CA PRO A 53 5.74 -6.94 -7.02
C PRO A 53 7.26 -6.94 -6.94
N SER A 54 7.80 -6.55 -5.77
CA SER A 54 9.22 -6.71 -5.47
C SER A 54 9.61 -8.16 -5.67
N ALA A 55 10.75 -8.39 -6.31
CA ALA A 55 11.32 -9.73 -6.44
C ALA A 55 11.38 -10.40 -5.05
N PRO A 56 11.06 -11.70 -4.95
CA PRO A 56 11.12 -12.41 -3.68
C PRO A 56 12.53 -12.31 -3.10
N ALA A 57 12.61 -12.08 -1.78
CA ALA A 57 13.87 -12.10 -1.07
C ALA A 57 14.57 -13.45 -1.31
N ALA A 58 15.88 -13.43 -1.53
CA ALA A 58 16.66 -14.65 -1.70
C ALA A 58 16.42 -15.59 -0.51
N GLU A 59 16.20 -16.87 -0.80
CA GLU A 59 16.00 -17.85 0.27
C GLU A 59 17.23 -17.90 1.19
N PRO A 60 17.05 -18.00 2.51
CA PRO A 60 18.17 -18.17 3.42
C PRO A 60 18.94 -19.44 3.06
N ILE A 61 20.25 -19.33 2.86
CA ILE A 61 21.11 -20.51 2.65
C ILE A 61 21.03 -21.37 3.93
N ARG A 62 20.38 -22.54 3.83
CA ARG A 62 20.32 -23.53 4.90
C ARG A 62 21.37 -24.59 4.63
N ASP A 63 22.24 -24.80 5.61
CA ASP A 63 23.16 -25.92 5.60
C ASP A 63 22.39 -27.24 5.73
N THR A 64 22.77 -28.26 4.94
CA THR A 64 22.19 -29.59 5.06
C THR A 64 22.79 -30.30 6.27
N PRO A 65 22.13 -31.33 6.85
CA PRO A 65 22.72 -32.11 7.93
C PRO A 65 24.12 -32.67 7.59
N GLU A 66 24.34 -33.02 6.33
CA GLU A 66 25.62 -33.53 5.83
C GLU A 66 26.71 -32.46 5.83
N SER A 67 26.40 -31.22 5.42
CA SER A 67 27.38 -30.13 5.44
C SER A 67 27.76 -29.72 6.87
N ILE A 68 26.80 -29.78 7.79
CA ILE A 68 27.04 -29.55 9.22
C ILE A 68 27.98 -30.62 9.78
N ALA A 69 27.72 -31.90 9.47
CA ALA A 69 28.58 -32.99 9.90
C ALA A 69 30.00 -32.87 9.32
N GLU A 70 30.14 -32.44 8.07
CA GLU A 70 31.44 -32.19 7.45
C GLU A 70 32.19 -31.03 8.10
N TYR A 71 31.51 -29.92 8.38
CA TYR A 71 32.08 -28.80 9.13
C TYR A 71 32.61 -29.27 10.49
N GLN A 72 31.82 -30.02 11.24
CA GLN A 72 32.19 -30.51 12.56
C GLN A 72 33.43 -31.41 12.50
N ARG A 73 33.51 -32.34 11.54
CA ARG A 73 34.69 -33.19 11.34
C ARG A 73 35.94 -32.35 11.07
N CYS A 74 35.85 -31.39 10.15
CA CYS A 74 36.97 -30.50 9.82
C CYS A 74 37.40 -29.68 11.04
N ARG A 75 36.44 -29.08 11.74
CA ARG A 75 36.69 -28.26 12.92
C ARG A 75 37.37 -29.06 14.03
N THR A 76 36.91 -30.27 14.31
CA THR A 76 37.53 -31.15 15.30
C THR A 76 38.98 -31.51 14.94
N ALA A 77 39.28 -31.78 13.66
CA ALA A 77 40.65 -32.05 13.22
C ALA A 77 41.54 -30.81 13.37
N SER A 78 41.03 -29.65 12.95
CA SER A 78 41.72 -28.36 13.08
C SER A 78 41.98 -27.98 14.54
N ASP A 79 40.99 -28.15 15.41
CA ASP A 79 41.10 -27.81 16.84
C ASP A 79 42.16 -28.66 17.55
N ARG A 80 42.30 -29.93 17.15
CA ARG A 80 43.34 -30.83 17.68
C ARG A 80 44.74 -30.47 17.20
N ALA A 81 44.87 -29.92 16.00
CA ALA A 81 46.15 -29.52 15.43
C ALA A 81 46.62 -28.14 15.91
N ALA A 82 45.70 -27.30 16.37
CA ALA A 82 46.01 -25.94 16.77
C ALA A 82 46.63 -25.86 18.18
N VAL A 83 47.76 -25.14 18.28
CA VAL A 83 48.44 -24.84 19.55
C VAL A 83 48.21 -23.41 20.03
N SER A 84 47.52 -22.58 19.23
CA SER A 84 47.18 -21.20 19.57
C SER A 84 45.74 -20.85 19.18
N ASN A 85 45.23 -19.75 19.74
CA ASN A 85 43.92 -19.20 19.34
C ASN A 85 43.88 -18.81 17.87
N GLU A 86 44.95 -18.22 17.37
CA GLU A 86 45.04 -17.77 15.98
C GLU A 86 45.03 -18.94 14.99
N GLN A 87 45.66 -20.07 15.36
CA GLN A 87 45.58 -21.30 14.57
C GLN A 87 44.18 -21.91 14.60
N ARG A 88 43.48 -21.86 15.74
CA ARG A 88 42.08 -22.31 15.83
C ARG A 88 41.16 -21.49 14.94
N THR A 89 41.27 -20.16 14.97
CA THR A 89 40.43 -19.27 14.16
C THR A 89 40.74 -19.42 12.67
N ALA A 90 42.02 -19.49 12.30
CA ALA A 90 42.44 -19.71 10.92
C ALA A 90 41.91 -21.03 10.35
N GLY A 91 41.99 -22.11 11.14
CA GLY A 91 41.50 -23.42 10.71
C GLY A 91 39.97 -23.49 10.62
N ALA A 92 39.23 -22.85 11.54
CA ALA A 92 37.78 -22.71 11.42
C ALA A 92 37.38 -21.94 10.14
N ALA A 93 38.09 -20.86 9.81
CA ALA A 93 37.87 -20.11 8.58
C ALA A 93 38.13 -20.97 7.32
N ALA A 94 39.20 -21.78 7.33
CA ALA A 94 39.49 -22.72 6.24
C ALA A 94 38.38 -23.77 6.06
N CYS A 95 37.86 -24.34 7.15
CA CYS A 95 36.74 -25.28 7.10
C CYS A 95 35.48 -24.67 6.48
N LEU A 96 35.14 -23.43 6.85
CA LEU A 96 33.99 -22.72 6.29
C LEU A 96 34.19 -22.39 4.81
N LYS A 97 35.40 -21.96 4.43
CA LYS A 97 35.72 -21.67 3.02
C LYS A 97 35.58 -22.90 2.14
N ALA A 98 36.08 -24.06 2.57
CA ALA A 98 35.95 -25.30 1.81
C ALA A 98 34.47 -25.69 1.57
N LEU A 99 33.59 -25.42 2.53
CA LEU A 99 32.15 -25.64 2.38
C LEU A 99 31.51 -24.63 1.41
N GLN A 100 31.90 -23.37 1.49
CA GLN A 100 31.40 -22.33 0.57
C GLN A 100 31.84 -22.58 -0.88
N ASP A 101 33.09 -22.98 -1.10
CA ASP A 101 33.61 -23.27 -2.44
C ASP A 101 32.86 -24.44 -3.11
N ARG A 102 32.32 -25.37 -2.32
CA ARG A 102 31.44 -26.46 -2.84
C ARG A 102 30.03 -26.01 -3.15
N ARG A 103 29.54 -24.94 -2.50
CA ARG A 103 28.22 -24.37 -2.74
C ARG A 103 28.20 -23.50 -3.98
N GLN A 104 29.34 -22.95 -4.41
CA GLN A 104 29.38 -22.17 -5.63
C GLN A 104 29.27 -23.10 -6.84
N PRO A 105 28.23 -22.92 -7.70
CA PRO A 105 28.22 -23.55 -9.01
C PRO A 105 29.42 -23.02 -9.81
N ARG A 106 30.11 -23.92 -10.53
CA ARG A 106 31.14 -23.52 -11.49
C ARG A 106 30.54 -22.73 -12.65
#